data_AF-A0AAD0SS05-F1
#
_entry.id   AF-A0AAD0SS05-F1
#
_cell.length_a   1.000
_cell.length_b   1.000
_cell.length_c   1.000
_cell.angle_alpha   90.00
_cell.angle_beta   90.00
_cell.angle_gamma   90.00
#
_symmetry.space_group_name_H-M   'P 1'
#
loop_
_entity.id
_entity.type
_entity.pdbx_description
1 polymer ?
#
loop_
_entity_poly.entity_id
_entity_poly.type
_entity_poly.pdbx_seq_one_letter_code
_entity_poly.pdbx_strand_id
1 'polypeptide(L)'
;MGYADKLKQNSSKIQTDEKVLEEKVAKKKIMGRPAKAQNEVRNTAIPVALNQLEKEWIENQASKMSKEIGVKITTSAWMRMTLLKDMEKE
;
A
#
# COMPACT_ATOMS: atom_id res chain seq x y z
N MET A 1 35.78 51.57 26.99
CA MET A 1 35.85 50.72 25.78
C MET A 1 34.48 50.70 25.14
N GLY A 2 34.37 51.24 23.92
CA GLY A 2 33.10 51.38 23.22
C GLY A 2 32.60 50.04 22.66
N TYR A 3 31.32 49.97 22.28
CA TYR A 3 30.74 48.79 21.63
C TYR A 3 31.49 48.40 20.34
N ALA A 4 31.97 49.41 19.59
CA ALA A 4 32.80 49.22 18.40
C ALA A 4 34.16 48.55 18.70
N ASP A 5 34.76 48.82 19.86
CA ASP A 5 36.03 48.17 20.26
C ASP A 5 35.83 46.68 20.57
N LYS A 6 34.68 46.32 21.14
CA LYS A 6 34.31 44.92 21.44
C LYS A 6 34.07 44.10 20.17
N LEU A 7 33.59 44.70 19.08
CA LEU A 7 33.38 44.00 17.81
C LEU A 7 34.70 43.69 17.10
N LYS A 8 35.66 44.63 17.11
CA LYS A 8 36.99 44.44 16.50
C LYS A 8 37.85 43.39 17.23
N GLN A 9 37.66 43.23 18.54
CA GLN A 9 38.31 42.15 19.30
C GLN A 9 37.75 40.76 18.99
N ASN A 10 36.52 40.66 18.46
CA ASN A 10 35.88 39.39 18.12
C ASN A 10 36.08 38.99 16.65
N SER A 11 36.35 39.93 15.75
CA SER A 11 36.59 39.62 14.32
C SER A 11 37.90 38.85 14.09
N SER A 12 38.89 38.99 14.97
CA SER A 12 40.15 38.24 14.92
C SER A 12 40.02 36.79 15.43
N LYS A 13 38.86 36.41 16.00
CA LYS A 13 38.53 35.05 16.43
C LYS A 13 37.70 34.26 15.41
N ILE A 14 37.18 34.93 14.39
CA ILE A 14 36.30 34.32 13.39
C ILE A 14 37.15 34.02 12.15
N GLN A 15 37.75 32.83 12.12
CA GLN A 15 38.29 32.25 10.89
C GLN A 15 37.11 31.70 10.08
N THR A 16 36.63 32.46 9.09
CA THR A 16 35.73 31.91 8.07
C THR A 16 36.59 31.26 6.98
N ASP A 17 36.78 29.95 7.08
CA ASP A 17 37.21 29.15 5.94
C ASP A 17 36.04 29.10 4.94
N GLU A 18 36.02 30.03 3.98
CA GLU A 18 35.20 29.91 2.78
C GLU A 18 35.76 28.79 1.90
N LYS A 19 35.36 27.56 2.21
CA LYS A 19 35.40 26.45 1.26
C LYS A 19 33.98 25.92 1.12
N VAL A 20 33.20 26.63 0.32
CA VAL A 20 31.85 26.24 -0.14
C VAL A 20 32.02 25.12 -1.18
N LEU A 21 32.39 23.94 -0.68
CA LEU A 21 32.22 22.60 -1.25
C LEU A 21 32.06 22.52 -2.78
N GLU A 22 33.18 22.36 -3.50
CA GLU A 22 33.14 21.62 -4.77
C GLU A 22 33.07 20.13 -4.46
N GLU A 23 31.86 19.62 -4.21
CA GLU A 23 31.60 18.18 -4.21
C GLU A 23 30.59 17.88 -5.32
N LYS A 24 31.06 17.21 -6.38
CA LYS A 24 30.22 16.61 -7.41
C LYS A 24 29.33 15.55 -6.76
N VAL A 25 28.16 15.97 -6.28
CA VAL A 25 27.13 15.03 -5.83
C VAL A 25 26.58 14.35 -7.09
N ALA A 26 27.10 13.15 -7.38
CA ALA A 26 26.44 12.24 -8.30
C ALA A 26 24.97 12.11 -7.86
N LYS A 27 24.04 12.50 -8.73
CA LYS A 27 22.59 12.37 -8.48
C LYS A 27 22.30 10.89 -8.18
N LYS A 28 22.27 10.51 -6.90
CA LYS A 28 21.71 9.24 -6.46
C LYS A 28 20.29 9.20 -7.02
N LYS A 29 20.00 8.23 -7.88
CA LYS A 29 18.64 7.94 -8.32
C LYS A 29 17.78 7.90 -7.06
N ILE A 30 16.69 8.67 -7.05
CA ILE A 30 15.73 8.68 -5.94
C ILE A 30 15.21 7.26 -5.84
N MET A 31 15.79 6.47 -4.93
CA MET A 31 15.26 5.18 -4.53
C MET A 31 14.02 5.46 -3.69
N GLY A 32 12.94 5.83 -4.37
CA GLY A 32 11.62 5.92 -3.76
C GLY A 32 11.17 4.54 -3.28
N ARG A 33 10.06 4.52 -2.53
CA ARG A 33 9.42 3.26 -2.12
C ARG A 33 9.17 2.39 -3.36
N PRO A 34 9.50 1.09 -3.35
CA PRO A 34 9.18 0.21 -4.46
C PRO A 34 7.68 0.25 -4.76
N ALA A 35 7.34 0.22 -6.07
CA ALA A 35 5.96 0.17 -6.51
C ALA A 35 5.27 -1.05 -5.89
N LYS A 36 4.03 -0.88 -5.41
CA LYS A 36 3.24 -1.99 -4.88
C LYS A 36 3.01 -3.00 -6.00
N ALA A 37 3.11 -4.29 -5.68
CA ALA A 37 2.84 -5.35 -6.63
C ALA A 37 1.42 -5.20 -7.20
N GLN A 38 1.28 -5.31 -8.53
CA GLN A 38 -0.02 -5.22 -9.20
C GLN A 38 -0.97 -6.34 -8.73
N ASN A 39 -0.44 -7.53 -8.45
CA ASN A 39 -1.18 -8.69 -7.93
C ASN A 39 -1.12 -8.83 -6.40
N GLU A 40 -1.21 -7.72 -5.66
CA GLU A 40 -1.35 -7.78 -4.21
C GLU A 40 -2.78 -8.22 -3.84
N VAL A 41 -2.93 -9.45 -3.37
CA VAL A 41 -4.24 -9.96 -2.88
C VAL A 41 -4.63 -9.16 -1.63
N ARG A 42 -5.56 -8.22 -1.80
CA ARG A 42 -6.12 -7.46 -0.67
C ARG A 42 -7.29 -8.23 -0.08
N ASN A 43 -7.14 -8.66 1.16
CA ASN A 43 -8.22 -9.30 1.91
C ASN A 43 -9.26 -8.23 2.31
N THR A 44 -10.31 -8.08 1.49
CA THR A 44 -11.46 -7.22 1.81
C THR A 44 -12.57 -8.07 2.41
N ALA A 45 -12.96 -7.78 3.65
CA ALA A 45 -14.15 -8.36 4.27
C ALA A 45 -15.37 -7.51 3.90
N ILE A 46 -16.32 -8.08 3.16
CA ILE A 46 -17.56 -7.40 2.77
C ILE A 46 -18.71 -8.02 3.59
N PRO A 47 -19.30 -7.28 4.55
CA PRO A 47 -20.47 -7.77 5.27
C PRO A 47 -21.67 -7.80 4.32
N VAL A 48 -22.36 -8.94 4.26
CA VAL A 48 -23.58 -9.13 3.48
C VAL A 48 -24.69 -9.58 4.43
N ALA A 49 -25.76 -8.80 4.51
CA ALA A 49 -26.97 -9.18 5.22
C ALA A 49 -27.86 -9.99 4.27
N LEU A 50 -28.28 -11.18 4.71
CA LEU A 50 -29.18 -12.06 3.98
C LEU A 50 -30.38 -12.38 4.85
N ASN A 51 -31.56 -12.46 4.24
CA ASN A 51 -32.70 -13.06 4.91
C ASN A 51 -32.55 -14.60 4.95
N GLN A 52 -33.42 -15.27 5.71
CA GLN A 52 -33.33 -16.72 5.89
C GLN A 52 -33.52 -17.51 4.59
N LEU A 53 -34.47 -17.09 3.75
CA LEU A 53 -34.77 -17.76 2.47
C LEU A 53 -33.62 -17.63 1.47
N GLU A 54 -33.03 -16.44 1.37
CA GLU A 54 -31.84 -16.16 0.55
C GLU A 54 -30.67 -17.02 0.99
N LYS A 55 -30.44 -17.10 2.31
CA LYS A 55 -29.36 -17.90 2.89
C LYS A 55 -29.53 -19.39 2.55
N GLU A 56 -30.71 -19.95 2.77
CA GLU A 56 -31.01 -21.35 2.46
C GLU A 56 -30.88 -21.63 0.96
N TRP A 57 -31.35 -20.71 0.12
CA TRP A 57 -31.20 -20.84 -1.32
C TRP A 57 -29.72 -20.88 -1.74
N ILE A 58 -28.88 -19.97 -1.22
CA ILE A 58 -27.44 -19.93 -1.50
C ILE A 58 -26.73 -21.21 -1.01
N GLU A 59 -27.06 -21.68 0.20
CA GLU A 59 -26.50 -22.93 0.75
C GLU A 59 -26.85 -24.14 -0.12
N ASN A 60 -28.09 -24.20 -0.61
CA ASN A 60 -28.52 -25.25 -1.53
C ASN A 60 -27.79 -25.19 -2.87
N GLN A 61 -27.58 -23.99 -3.44
CA GLN A 61 -26.81 -23.86 -4.69
C GLN A 61 -25.35 -24.29 -4.52
N ALA A 62 -24.70 -23.86 -3.44
CA ALA A 62 -23.34 -24.25 -3.12
C ALA A 62 -23.22 -25.78 -2.92
N SER A 63 -24.20 -26.39 -2.25
CA SER A 63 -24.26 -27.85 -2.05
C SER A 63 -24.47 -28.63 -3.36
N LYS A 64 -25.35 -28.15 -4.25
CA LYS A 64 -25.55 -28.76 -5.58
C LYS A 64 -24.26 -28.74 -6.39
N MET A 65 -23.65 -27.57 -6.53
CA MET A 65 -22.40 -27.42 -7.28
C MET A 65 -21.25 -28.22 -6.65
N SER A 66 -21.21 -28.30 -5.31
CA SER A 66 -20.23 -29.11 -4.59
C SER A 66 -20.35 -30.60 -4.94
N LYS A 67 -21.57 -31.12 -5.10
CA LYS A 67 -21.81 -32.50 -5.52
C LYS A 67 -21.44 -32.73 -6.98
N GLU A 68 -21.73 -31.77 -7.86
CA GLU A 68 -21.40 -31.86 -9.29
C GLU A 68 -19.90 -31.89 -9.55
N ILE A 69 -19.14 -31.05 -8.85
CA ILE A 69 -17.68 -30.94 -9.02
C ILE A 69 -16.92 -31.99 -8.18
N GLY A 70 -17.58 -32.61 -7.19
CA GLY A 70 -16.95 -33.58 -6.28
C GLY A 70 -16.00 -32.94 -5.28
N VAL A 71 -16.06 -31.61 -5.11
CA VAL A 71 -15.21 -30.83 -4.20
C VAL A 71 -16.11 -30.04 -3.25
N LYS A 72 -15.72 -29.92 -1.98
CA LYS A 72 -16.47 -29.13 -0.99
C LYS A 72 -16.40 -27.64 -1.33
N ILE A 73 -17.54 -27.07 -1.76
CA ILE A 73 -17.66 -25.64 -2.07
C ILE A 73 -18.34 -24.93 -0.89
N THR A 74 -17.70 -23.90 -0.35
CA THR A 74 -18.32 -23.06 0.68
C THR A 74 -19.28 -22.05 0.05
N THR A 75 -20.28 -21.59 0.81
CA THR A 75 -21.20 -20.54 0.37
C THR A 75 -20.47 -19.28 -0.10
N SER A 76 -19.44 -18.84 0.62
CA SER A 76 -18.63 -17.68 0.24
C SER A 76 -17.79 -17.90 -1.02
N ALA A 77 -17.36 -19.14 -1.30
CA ALA A 77 -16.70 -19.47 -2.56
C ALA A 77 -17.69 -19.44 -3.72
N TRP A 78 -18.87 -20.04 -3.54
CA TRP A 78 -19.94 -20.03 -4.53
C TRP A 78 -20.38 -18.60 -4.88
N MET A 79 -20.58 -17.73 -3.88
CA MET A 79 -20.92 -16.32 -4.11
C MET A 79 -19.86 -15.60 -4.94
N ARG A 80 -18.57 -15.80 -4.63
CA ARG A 80 -17.47 -15.20 -5.40
C ARG A 80 -17.42 -15.71 -6.84
N MET A 81 -17.58 -17.01 -7.04
CA MET A 81 -17.61 -17.61 -8.37
C MET A 81 -18.75 -17.03 -9.22
N THR A 82 -19.95 -16.92 -8.63
CA THR A 82 -21.12 -16.39 -9.33
C THR A 82 -20.97 -14.89 -9.66
N LEU A 83 -20.44 -14.09 -8.73
CA LEU A 83 -20.27 -12.65 -8.93
C LEU A 83 -19.16 -12.32 -9.93
N LEU A 84 -18.11 -13.14 -10.00
CA LEU A 84 -16.92 -12.89 -10.83
C LEU A 84 -16.92 -13.70 -12.13
N LYS A 85 -18.01 -14.41 -12.46
CA LYS A 85 -18.08 -15.32 -13.61
C LYS A 85 -17.82 -14.62 -14.95
N ASP A 86 -18.23 -13.35 -15.06
CA ASP A 86 -18.12 -12.53 -16.27
C ASP A 86 -17.00 -11.48 -16.17
N MET A 87 -16.13 -11.58 -15.15
CA MET A 87 -15.01 -10.66 -15.00
C MET A 87 -14.01 -10.89 -16.13
N GLU A 88 -13.69 -9.84 -16.90
CA GLU A 88 -12.66 -9.88 -17.93
C GLU A 88 -11.33 -10.29 -17.30
N LYS A 89 -10.64 -11.23 -17.96
CA LYS A 89 -9.29 -11.62 -17.56
C LYS A 89 -8.31 -10.70 -18.28
N GLU A 90 -7.57 -9.90 -17.53
CA GLU A 90 -6.38 -9.21 -18.02
C GLU A 90 -5.29 -10.20 -18.46
#